data_AF-A3ZZU2-F1
#
_entry.id   AF-A3ZZU2-F1
#
_cell.length_a   1.000
_cell.length_b   1.000
_cell.length_c   1.000
_cell.angle_alpha   90.00
_cell.angle_beta   90.00
_cell.angle_gamma   90.00
#
_symmetry.space_group_name_H-M   'P 1'
#
loop_
_entity.id
_entity.type
_entity.pdbx_description
1 polymer ?
#
loop_
_entity_poly.entity_id
_entity_poly.type
_entity_poly.pdbx_seq_one_letter_code
_entity_poly.pdbx_strand_id
1 'polypeptide(L)'
;MKTGSDQKITNVEWPDRFNTSQRVRSQSSTGLVVIYIEFAWDTEIRAARQVVQERLAMVAGVMPQGIQPLLAPPTSIMGQIMHVGVHRQVGPSGGKLAPLGETKLLAELLPSGRLKAWRPVDRRQPQNWEELPIDSWGEVDIASNVLGEETTRRFRVVVAGETYNVPFLSDFEQAMQLRTIADWVVRPRLLQISGIAEVIVLGGEKKQYQVAVDPTALLDFGVSLKQVEDAVRRNNLNASGGYTLEGQQERPIRVIGRLGPEPPQVLADLRKISVDASGQRPV
;
A
#
# COMPACT_ATOMS: atom_id res chain seq x y z
N MET A 1 -36.51 6.14 -29.97
CA MET A 1 -36.18 7.32 -29.17
C MET A 1 -34.66 7.37 -29.04
N LYS A 2 -34.01 8.34 -29.68
CA LYS A 2 -32.54 8.55 -29.66
C LYS A 2 -32.13 9.24 -28.35
N THR A 3 -30.98 8.84 -27.79
CA THR A 3 -29.89 9.61 -27.12
C THR A 3 -29.14 8.61 -26.19
N GLY A 4 -27.82 8.58 -26.02
CA GLY A 4 -26.78 9.55 -26.31
C GLY A 4 -25.42 8.90 -26.65
N SER A 5 -24.55 9.76 -27.16
CA SER A 5 -23.33 9.55 -27.92
C SER A 5 -22.19 8.84 -27.19
N ASP A 6 -21.83 7.67 -27.71
CA ASP A 6 -20.54 7.03 -27.50
C ASP A 6 -19.49 7.77 -28.36
N GLN A 7 -18.91 8.86 -27.83
CA GLN A 7 -17.82 9.55 -28.52
C GLN A 7 -16.56 8.69 -28.44
N LYS A 8 -16.43 7.76 -29.39
CA LYS A 8 -15.13 7.21 -29.76
C LYS A 8 -14.25 8.38 -30.22
N ILE A 9 -13.21 8.69 -29.45
CA ILE A 9 -12.10 9.52 -29.93
C ILE A 9 -11.37 8.66 -30.97
N THR A 10 -11.89 8.68 -32.19
CA THR A 10 -11.33 8.01 -33.37
C THR A 10 -10.72 9.12 -34.22
N ASN A 11 -9.41 9.04 -34.43
CA ASN A 11 -8.56 9.96 -35.18
C ASN A 11 -8.13 11.24 -34.44
N VAL A 12 -7.04 11.09 -33.69
CA VAL A 12 -6.03 12.15 -33.63
C VAL A 12 -5.07 11.88 -34.79
N GLU A 13 -5.21 12.62 -35.89
CA GLU A 13 -4.22 12.60 -36.98
C GLU A 13 -3.01 13.43 -36.56
N TRP A 14 -1.82 12.86 -36.74
CA TRP A 14 -0.54 13.38 -36.26
C TRP A 14 0.21 14.09 -37.41
N PRO A 15 0.69 15.34 -37.23
CA PRO A 15 1.39 16.05 -38.31
C PRO A 15 2.76 15.44 -38.66
N ASP A 16 3.02 15.33 -39.95
CA ASP A 16 4.02 14.55 -40.70
C ASP A 16 5.53 14.83 -40.48
N ARG A 17 5.99 15.37 -39.34
CA ARG A 17 7.42 15.75 -39.21
C ARG A 17 8.36 14.73 -38.56
N PHE A 18 7.86 13.64 -37.99
CA PHE A 18 8.68 12.54 -37.44
C PHE A 18 7.90 11.22 -37.49
N ASN A 19 7.86 10.57 -38.66
CA ASN A 19 7.18 9.28 -38.84
C ASN A 19 8.01 8.14 -38.23
N THR A 20 7.90 7.93 -36.91
CA THR A 20 8.53 6.78 -36.21
C THR A 20 7.54 5.94 -35.42
N SER A 21 6.28 6.37 -35.26
CA SER A 21 5.24 5.56 -34.63
C SER A 21 4.58 4.66 -35.69
N GLN A 22 4.77 3.34 -35.58
CA GLN A 22 4.16 2.37 -36.49
C GLN A 22 2.68 2.13 -36.17
N ARG A 23 2.26 2.26 -34.90
CA ARG A 23 0.87 1.99 -34.50
C ARG A 23 0.50 2.70 -33.21
N VAL A 24 -0.71 3.27 -33.16
CA VAL A 24 -1.32 3.77 -31.93
C VAL A 24 -2.59 2.96 -31.66
N ARG A 25 -2.72 2.44 -30.44
CA ARG A 25 -3.93 1.74 -29.97
C ARG A 25 -4.41 2.40 -28.70
N SER A 26 -5.72 2.54 -28.54
CA SER A 26 -6.33 3.01 -27.30
C SER A 26 -7.27 1.95 -26.75
N GLN A 27 -7.32 1.85 -25.43
CA GLN A 27 -8.30 1.09 -24.68
C GLN A 27 -8.84 1.99 -23.57
N SER A 28 -10.17 2.07 -23.48
CA SER A 28 -10.85 2.85 -22.45
C SER A 28 -11.71 1.92 -21.62
N SER A 29 -11.63 2.07 -20.30
CA SER A 29 -12.50 1.43 -19.32
C SER A 29 -12.94 2.45 -18.27
N THR A 30 -13.82 2.06 -17.35
CA THR A 30 -14.36 2.96 -16.32
C THR A 30 -13.23 3.61 -15.51
N GLY A 31 -13.05 4.92 -15.69
CA GLY A 31 -12.03 5.71 -14.98
C GLY A 31 -10.59 5.51 -15.45
N LEU A 32 -10.33 4.74 -16.51
CA LEU A 32 -8.98 4.51 -17.03
C LEU A 32 -8.95 4.53 -18.56
N VAL A 33 -8.00 5.29 -19.12
CA VAL A 33 -7.68 5.24 -20.55
C VAL A 33 -6.21 4.89 -20.70
N VAL A 34 -5.93 3.82 -21.45
CA VAL A 34 -4.57 3.37 -21.77
C VAL A 34 -4.35 3.52 -23.26
N ILE A 35 -3.26 4.21 -23.63
CA ILE A 35 -2.85 4.40 -25.02
C ILE A 35 -1.50 3.71 -25.21
N TYR A 36 -1.46 2.73 -26.10
CA TYR A 36 -0.25 2.04 -26.53
C TYR A 36 0.28 2.70 -27.81
N ILE A 37 1.54 3.14 -27.77
CA ILE A 37 2.25 3.70 -28.92
C ILE A 37 3.40 2.76 -29.25
N GLU A 38 3.35 2.18 -30.44
CA GLU A 38 4.37 1.27 -30.96
C GLU A 38 5.28 2.05 -31.91
N PHE A 39 6.58 1.96 -31.67
CA PHE A 39 7.61 2.56 -32.50
C PHE A 39 8.32 1.50 -33.34
N ALA A 40 8.97 1.92 -34.41
CA ALA A 40 9.80 1.04 -35.23
C ALA A 40 10.98 0.46 -34.41
N TRP A 41 11.45 -0.74 -34.80
CA TRP A 41 12.49 -1.48 -34.09
C TRP A 41 13.84 -0.75 -33.97
N ASP A 42 14.13 0.16 -34.89
CA ASP A 42 15.34 1.00 -34.94
C ASP A 42 15.23 2.27 -34.08
N THR A 43 14.06 2.52 -33.49
CA THR A 43 13.83 3.72 -32.68
C THR A 43 14.39 3.55 -31.28
N GLU A 44 15.34 4.40 -30.92
CA GLU A 44 15.87 4.52 -29.57
C GLU A 44 14.77 4.84 -28.54
N ILE A 45 14.63 4.00 -27.50
CA ILE A 45 13.58 4.14 -26.48
C ILE A 45 13.63 5.53 -25.81
N ARG A 46 14.83 6.09 -25.60
CA ARG A 46 14.99 7.43 -25.02
C ARG A 46 14.38 8.51 -25.91
N ALA A 47 14.62 8.45 -27.21
CA ALA A 47 14.06 9.38 -28.18
C ALA A 47 12.53 9.23 -28.28
N ALA A 48 12.03 7.99 -28.36
CA ALA A 48 10.59 7.70 -28.36
C ALA A 48 9.89 8.30 -27.13
N ARG A 49 10.44 8.10 -25.93
CA ARG A 49 9.87 8.65 -24.68
C ARG A 49 9.90 10.17 -24.64
N GLN A 50 10.97 10.80 -25.11
CA GLN A 50 11.07 12.25 -25.18
C GLN A 50 9.96 12.82 -26.06
N VAL A 51 9.76 12.27 -27.26
CA VAL A 51 8.68 12.69 -28.16
C VAL A 51 7.31 12.54 -27.49
N VAL A 52 7.04 11.42 -26.83
CA VAL A 52 5.75 11.22 -26.13
C VAL A 52 5.59 12.20 -24.96
N GLN A 53 6.65 12.48 -24.18
CA GLN A 53 6.59 13.45 -23.08
C GLN A 53 6.30 14.87 -23.56
N GLU A 54 6.97 15.30 -24.64
CA GLU A 54 6.72 16.61 -25.25
C GLU A 54 5.26 16.74 -25.73
N ARG A 55 4.70 15.66 -26.29
CA ARG A 55 3.28 15.62 -26.71
C ARG A 55 2.32 15.62 -25.52
N LEU A 56 2.60 14.83 -24.49
CA LEU A 56 1.79 14.81 -23.26
C LEU A 56 1.73 16.18 -22.58
N ALA A 57 2.85 16.90 -22.55
CA ALA A 57 2.92 18.25 -21.99
C ALA A 57 2.00 19.25 -22.73
N MET A 58 1.88 19.12 -24.05
CA MET A 58 0.97 19.97 -24.84
C MET A 58 -0.50 19.63 -24.62
N VAL A 59 -0.83 18.36 -24.35
CA VAL A 59 -2.21 17.93 -24.11
C VAL A 59 -2.68 18.22 -22.70
N ALA A 60 -1.76 18.33 -21.72
CA ALA A 60 -2.10 18.58 -20.33
C ALA A 60 -2.99 19.82 -20.11
N GLY A 61 -2.87 20.85 -20.95
CA GLY A 61 -3.67 22.09 -20.86
C GLY A 61 -5.12 21.97 -21.33
N VAL A 62 -5.46 20.92 -22.09
CA VAL A 62 -6.82 20.67 -22.62
C VAL A 62 -7.54 19.53 -21.90
N MET A 63 -6.93 18.95 -20.86
CA MET A 63 -7.54 17.87 -20.09
C MET A 63 -8.59 18.41 -19.11
N PRO A 64 -9.70 17.67 -18.86
CA PRO A 64 -10.64 17.99 -17.81
C PRO A 64 -9.98 18.07 -16.42
N GLN A 65 -10.55 18.88 -15.53
CA GLN A 65 -10.06 18.99 -14.16
C GLN A 65 -10.01 17.61 -13.48
N GLY A 66 -8.88 17.32 -12.83
CA GLY A 66 -8.65 16.05 -12.11
C GLY A 66 -8.06 14.93 -12.96
N ILE A 67 -7.91 15.09 -14.29
CA ILE A 67 -7.27 14.10 -15.15
C ILE A 67 -5.84 14.55 -15.47
N GLN A 68 -4.85 13.75 -15.07
CA GLN A 68 -3.45 13.97 -15.44
C GLN A 68 -2.93 12.82 -16.28
N PRO A 69 -2.50 13.08 -17.53
CA PRO A 69 -1.85 12.05 -18.33
C PRO A 69 -0.46 11.74 -17.77
N LEU A 70 -0.13 10.46 -17.63
CA LEU A 70 1.17 9.99 -17.17
C LEU A 70 1.79 9.06 -18.21
N LEU A 71 3.08 9.23 -18.47
CA LEU A 71 3.84 8.28 -19.29
C LEU A 71 4.16 7.02 -18.47
N ALA A 72 3.57 5.88 -18.88
CA ALA A 72 3.85 4.58 -18.27
C ALA A 72 5.32 4.15 -18.45
N PRO A 73 5.82 3.20 -17.63
CA PRO A 73 7.11 2.55 -17.86
C PRO A 73 7.21 1.92 -19.26
N PRO A 74 8.41 1.79 -19.83
CA PRO A 74 8.57 1.11 -21.11
C PRO A 74 8.16 -0.36 -20.96
N THR A 75 7.27 -0.83 -21.83
CA THR A 75 6.88 -2.24 -21.92
C THR A 75 7.60 -2.87 -23.12
N SER A 76 7.96 -4.15 -23.00
CA SER A 76 8.53 -4.90 -24.12
C SER A 76 7.53 -5.92 -24.63
N ILE A 77 7.35 -5.99 -25.96
CA ILE A 77 6.59 -7.05 -26.64
C ILE A 77 7.39 -8.37 -26.61
N MET A 78 8.72 -8.29 -26.57
CA MET A 78 9.64 -9.43 -26.35
C MET A 78 10.28 -9.30 -24.97
N GLY A 79 9.68 -9.93 -23.97
CA GLY A 79 10.24 -9.99 -22.63
C GLY A 79 10.26 -11.43 -22.13
N GLN A 80 11.35 -11.84 -21.48
CA GLN A 80 11.31 -12.99 -20.59
C GLN A 80 10.45 -12.59 -19.38
N ILE A 81 9.31 -13.25 -19.22
CA ILE A 81 8.46 -13.09 -18.05
C ILE A 81 8.98 -14.06 -16.98
N MET A 82 9.49 -13.52 -15.88
CA MET A 82 9.82 -14.32 -14.70
C MET A 82 8.70 -14.18 -13.67
N HIS A 83 8.13 -15.31 -13.25
CA HIS A 83 7.21 -15.35 -12.13
C HIS A 83 8.01 -15.66 -10.86
N VAL A 84 7.93 -14.77 -9.87
CA VAL A 84 8.53 -14.97 -8.56
C VAL A 84 7.41 -15.11 -7.54
N GLY A 85 7.30 -16.30 -6.92
CA GLY A 85 6.35 -16.55 -5.84
C GLY A 85 6.96 -16.18 -4.49
N VAL A 86 6.20 -15.43 -3.68
CA VAL A 86 6.55 -15.15 -2.28
C VAL A 86 5.46 -15.72 -1.41
N HIS A 87 5.85 -16.52 -0.42
CA HIS A 87 4.93 -17.11 0.55
C HIS A 87 5.50 -17.00 1.96
N ARG A 88 4.64 -17.16 2.97
CA ARG A 88 5.09 -17.25 4.36
C ARG A 88 5.63 -18.65 4.60
N GLN A 89 6.81 -18.72 5.21
CA GLN A 89 7.42 -19.97 5.63
C GLN A 89 6.66 -20.55 6.84
N VAL A 90 6.45 -21.87 6.83
CA VAL A 90 5.87 -22.60 7.97
C VAL A 90 6.95 -22.92 9.01
N GLY A 91 6.53 -23.07 10.26
CA GLY A 91 7.44 -23.41 11.34
C GLY A 91 7.95 -24.86 11.28
N PRO A 92 8.96 -25.19 12.08
CA PRO A 92 9.53 -26.54 12.15
C PRO A 92 8.50 -27.64 12.47
N SER A 93 7.45 -27.28 13.21
CA SER A 93 6.37 -28.18 13.60
C SER A 93 5.08 -27.98 12.76
N GLY A 94 5.16 -27.27 11.63
CA GLY A 94 4.06 -27.07 10.69
C GLY A 94 3.05 -25.97 11.07
N GLY A 95 3.35 -25.15 12.06
CA GLY A 95 2.51 -24.05 12.53
C GLY A 95 2.78 -22.71 11.85
N LYS A 96 1.94 -21.72 12.18
CA LYS A 96 2.09 -20.32 11.75
C LYS A 96 3.20 -19.65 12.57
N LEU A 97 4.11 -18.94 11.91
CA LEU A 97 5.22 -18.24 12.58
C LEU A 97 4.93 -16.76 12.82
N ALA A 98 5.31 -16.24 13.97
CA ALA A 98 5.30 -14.83 14.32
C ALA A 98 6.58 -14.43 15.09
N PRO A 99 7.10 -13.21 14.92
CA PRO A 99 8.25 -12.74 15.69
C PRO A 99 7.91 -12.53 17.17
N LEU A 100 8.85 -12.83 18.05
CA LEU A 100 8.79 -12.51 19.48
C LEU A 100 9.30 -11.08 19.69
N GLY A 101 8.37 -10.10 19.64
CA GLY A 101 8.71 -8.68 19.72
C GLY A 101 9.66 -8.25 18.60
N GLU A 102 10.68 -7.45 18.94
CA GLU A 102 11.73 -7.01 18.02
C GLU A 102 12.96 -7.93 18.00
N THR A 103 12.87 -9.11 18.62
CA THR A 103 13.99 -10.05 18.70
C THR A 103 14.15 -10.87 17.42
N LYS A 104 15.24 -11.65 17.34
CA LYS A 104 15.44 -12.64 16.27
C LYS A 104 14.68 -13.96 16.53
N LEU A 105 14.03 -14.08 17.69
CA LEU A 105 13.30 -15.27 18.10
C LEU A 105 11.93 -15.32 17.42
N LEU A 106 11.42 -16.53 17.22
CA LEU A 106 10.13 -16.76 16.59
C LEU A 106 9.24 -17.60 17.50
N ALA A 107 7.95 -17.29 17.51
CA ALA A 107 6.91 -18.15 18.05
C ALA A 107 6.20 -18.89 16.92
N GLU A 108 5.80 -20.12 17.18
CA GLU A 108 5.03 -20.97 16.28
C GLU A 108 3.70 -21.35 16.93
N LEU A 109 2.59 -20.99 16.29
CA LEU A 109 1.25 -21.41 16.68
C LEU A 109 0.87 -22.65 15.88
N LEU A 110 0.72 -23.77 16.58
CA LEU A 110 0.34 -25.05 15.99
C LEU A 110 -1.17 -25.11 15.73
N PRO A 111 -1.64 -25.94 14.77
CA PRO A 111 -3.07 -26.18 14.56
C PRO A 111 -3.80 -26.70 15.80
N SER A 112 -3.08 -27.35 16.72
CA SER A 112 -3.60 -27.78 18.02
C SER A 112 -3.83 -26.65 19.04
N GLY A 113 -3.46 -25.41 18.71
CA GLY A 113 -3.53 -24.26 19.60
C GLY A 113 -2.35 -24.10 20.55
N ARG A 114 -1.40 -25.05 20.55
CA ARG A 114 -0.16 -24.95 21.34
C ARG A 114 0.82 -23.96 20.72
N LEU A 115 1.56 -23.25 21.58
CA LEU A 115 2.67 -22.40 21.18
C LEU A 115 4.01 -23.08 21.42
N LYS A 116 4.95 -22.81 20.50
CA LYS A 116 6.37 -23.11 20.65
C LYS A 116 7.20 -21.87 20.38
N ALA A 117 8.38 -21.78 20.98
CA ALA A 117 9.33 -20.71 20.74
C ALA A 117 10.61 -21.30 20.13
N TRP A 118 11.21 -20.57 19.21
CA TRP A 118 12.34 -21.01 18.41
C TRP A 118 13.41 -19.95 18.36
N ARG A 119 14.66 -20.41 18.44
CA ARG A 119 15.85 -19.66 18.06
C ARG A 119 16.29 -20.14 16.67
N PRO A 120 16.05 -19.36 15.61
CA PRO A 120 16.46 -19.74 14.26
C PRO A 120 17.99 -19.75 14.13
N VAL A 121 18.54 -20.85 13.61
CA VAL A 121 19.97 -20.96 13.26
C VAL A 121 20.14 -20.65 11.77
N ASP A 122 19.79 -21.59 10.89
CA ASP A 122 19.62 -21.35 9.46
C ASP A 122 18.12 -21.27 9.13
N ARG A 123 17.65 -20.11 8.67
CA ARG A 123 16.24 -19.90 8.33
C ARG A 123 15.76 -20.78 7.17
N ARG A 124 16.66 -21.26 6.31
CA ARG A 124 16.34 -22.17 5.19
C ARG A 124 16.14 -23.62 5.65
N GLN A 125 16.59 -23.96 6.86
CA GLN A 125 16.47 -25.30 7.43
C GLN A 125 15.75 -25.23 8.78
N PRO A 126 14.40 -25.11 8.78
CA PRO A 126 13.60 -24.98 10.00
C PRO A 126 13.81 -26.14 10.99
N GLN A 127 14.08 -27.33 10.45
CA GLN A 127 14.35 -28.55 11.23
C GLN A 127 15.52 -28.39 12.22
N ASN A 128 16.46 -27.48 11.95
CA ASN A 128 17.65 -27.26 12.77
C ASN A 128 17.48 -26.13 13.80
N TRP A 129 16.27 -25.58 13.94
CA TRP A 129 16.03 -24.51 14.90
C TRP A 129 16.00 -25.05 16.33
N GLU A 130 16.56 -24.29 17.26
CA GLU A 130 16.58 -24.67 18.67
C GLU A 130 15.26 -24.28 19.35
N GLU A 131 14.59 -25.25 19.97
CA GLU A 131 13.37 -25.00 20.74
C GLU A 131 13.73 -24.29 22.06
N LEU A 132 13.00 -23.22 22.38
CA LEU A 132 13.13 -22.48 23.63
C LEU A 132 11.97 -22.83 24.57
N PRO A 133 12.23 -23.02 25.87
CA PRO A 133 11.16 -23.23 26.84
C PRO A 133 10.29 -21.99 26.94
N ILE A 134 8.96 -22.19 26.93
CA ILE A 134 7.96 -21.16 27.22
C ILE A 134 7.55 -21.33 28.68
N ASP A 135 7.75 -20.29 29.49
CA ASP A 135 7.41 -20.30 30.92
C ASP A 135 5.90 -20.20 31.13
N SER A 136 5.25 -19.29 30.39
CA SER A 136 3.79 -19.16 30.38
C SER A 136 3.31 -18.50 29.08
N TRP A 137 2.07 -18.75 28.70
CA TRP A 137 1.45 -18.06 27.58
C TRP A 137 -0.06 -17.94 27.79
N GLY A 138 -0.66 -16.92 27.16
CA GLY A 138 -2.10 -16.72 27.17
C GLY A 138 -2.54 -15.88 25.97
N GLU A 139 -3.71 -16.21 25.42
CA GLU A 139 -4.34 -15.40 24.38
C GLU A 139 -4.86 -14.09 25.01
N VAL A 140 -4.60 -12.98 24.34
CA VAL A 140 -5.06 -11.65 24.75
C VAL A 140 -6.18 -11.27 23.80
N ASP A 141 -7.41 -11.27 24.31
CA ASP A 141 -8.57 -10.79 23.56
C ASP A 141 -8.42 -9.31 23.23
N ILE A 142 -8.54 -8.99 21.94
CA ILE A 142 -8.61 -7.62 21.46
C ILE A 142 -9.85 -7.54 20.59
N ALA A 143 -10.71 -6.58 20.91
CA ALA A 143 -12.00 -6.31 20.31
C ALA A 143 -12.11 -6.79 18.85
N SER A 144 -13.12 -7.60 18.59
CA SER A 144 -13.50 -8.05 17.25
C SER A 144 -13.61 -6.86 16.31
N ASN A 145 -13.05 -7.02 15.11
CA ASN A 145 -13.24 -6.03 14.06
C ASN A 145 -14.72 -6.04 13.66
N VAL A 146 -15.31 -4.87 13.42
CA VAL A 146 -16.76 -4.69 13.14
C VAL A 146 -17.23 -5.46 11.88
N LEU A 147 -16.29 -5.97 11.08
CA LEU A 147 -16.54 -6.64 9.80
C LEU A 147 -16.52 -8.17 9.83
N GLY A 148 -16.42 -8.82 11.01
CA GLY A 148 -16.61 -10.28 11.12
C GLY A 148 -15.56 -11.15 10.41
N GLU A 149 -14.44 -10.57 9.98
CA GLU A 149 -13.30 -11.30 9.40
C GLU A 149 -12.46 -11.98 10.49
N GLU A 150 -11.78 -13.09 10.15
CA GLU A 150 -10.80 -13.72 11.04
C GLU A 150 -9.79 -12.68 11.52
N THR A 151 -9.76 -12.42 12.82
CA THR A 151 -8.93 -11.38 13.42
C THR A 151 -7.52 -11.90 13.74
N THR A 152 -6.53 -11.00 13.74
CA THR A 152 -5.21 -11.27 14.34
C THR A 152 -5.42 -11.83 15.75
N ARG A 153 -4.89 -13.02 16.01
CA ARG A 153 -4.82 -13.60 17.35
C ARG A 153 -3.55 -13.13 18.04
N ARG A 154 -3.67 -12.52 19.21
CA ARG A 154 -2.50 -12.02 19.96
C ARG A 154 -2.28 -12.85 21.20
N PHE A 155 -1.02 -13.18 21.44
CA PHE A 155 -0.63 -13.95 22.62
C PHE A 155 0.40 -13.18 23.42
N ARG A 156 0.21 -13.19 24.74
CA ARG A 156 1.28 -12.86 25.68
C ARG A 156 2.06 -14.14 25.93
N VAL A 157 3.36 -14.13 25.68
CA VAL A 157 4.24 -15.29 25.83
C VAL A 157 5.43 -14.89 26.69
N VAL A 158 5.75 -15.68 27.70
CA VAL A 158 6.92 -15.50 28.55
C VAL A 158 7.98 -16.54 28.17
N VAL A 159 9.16 -16.06 27.76
CA VAL A 159 10.29 -16.91 27.36
C VAL A 159 11.53 -16.41 28.09
N ALA A 160 12.16 -17.30 28.87
CA ALA A 160 13.35 -16.97 29.66
C ALA A 160 13.13 -15.78 30.62
N GLY A 161 11.95 -15.70 31.23
CA GLY A 161 11.57 -14.62 32.16
C GLY A 161 11.14 -13.30 31.51
N GLU A 162 11.28 -13.15 30.19
CA GLU A 162 10.88 -11.94 29.46
C GLU A 162 9.49 -12.11 28.82
N THR A 163 8.67 -11.06 28.87
CA THR A 163 7.31 -11.08 28.33
C THR A 163 7.23 -10.46 26.94
N TYR A 164 6.68 -11.20 25.99
CA TYR A 164 6.51 -10.79 24.60
C TYR A 164 5.04 -10.77 24.19
N ASN A 165 4.68 -9.80 23.34
CA ASN A 165 3.40 -9.78 22.64
C ASN A 165 3.60 -10.32 21.22
N VAL A 166 2.89 -11.39 20.88
CA VAL A 166 3.07 -12.14 19.64
C VAL A 166 1.77 -12.10 18.84
N PRO A 167 1.72 -11.32 17.74
CA PRO A 167 0.56 -11.30 16.85
C PRO A 167 0.67 -12.38 15.77
N PHE A 168 -0.28 -13.31 15.77
CA PHE A 168 -0.53 -14.22 14.65
C PHE A 168 -1.61 -13.62 13.75
N LEU A 169 -1.16 -12.99 12.67
CA LEU A 169 -2.01 -12.38 11.66
C LEU A 169 -2.93 -13.42 11.01
N SER A 170 -4.15 -13.00 10.66
CA SER A 170 -5.05 -13.83 9.85
C SER A 170 -4.50 -14.05 8.44
N ASP A 171 -5.04 -15.00 7.68
CA ASP A 171 -4.52 -15.29 6.33
C ASP A 171 -4.65 -14.09 5.39
N PHE A 172 -5.72 -13.30 5.55
CA PHE A 172 -5.91 -12.03 4.86
C PHE A 172 -4.83 -11.00 5.22
N GLU A 173 -4.60 -10.77 6.51
CA GLU A 173 -3.58 -9.83 6.98
C GLU A 173 -2.16 -10.26 6.60
N GLN A 174 -1.89 -11.57 6.58
CA GLN A 174 -0.62 -12.13 6.08
C GLN A 174 -0.43 -11.83 4.59
N ALA A 175 -1.45 -12.05 3.76
CA ALA A 175 -1.39 -11.73 2.33
C ALA A 175 -1.16 -10.24 2.09
N MET A 176 -1.83 -9.37 2.84
CA MET A 176 -1.63 -7.91 2.80
C MET A 176 -0.22 -7.50 3.27
N GLN A 177 0.34 -8.15 4.30
CA GLN A 177 1.70 -7.92 4.75
C GLN A 177 2.73 -8.34 3.69
N LEU A 178 2.54 -9.51 3.07
CA LEU A 178 3.39 -9.98 1.97
C LEU A 178 3.32 -9.03 0.77
N ARG A 179 2.13 -8.54 0.43
CA ARG A 179 1.94 -7.52 -0.60
C ARG A 179 2.72 -6.24 -0.29
N THR A 180 2.63 -5.77 0.96
CA THR A 180 3.37 -4.59 1.42
C THR A 180 4.88 -4.78 1.29
N ILE A 181 5.41 -5.93 1.71
CA ILE A 181 6.85 -6.26 1.56
C ILE A 181 7.23 -6.32 0.08
N ALA A 182 6.39 -6.93 -0.75
CA ALA A 182 6.64 -7.03 -2.18
C ALA A 182 6.69 -5.65 -2.85
N ASP A 183 5.75 -4.75 -2.54
CA ASP A 183 5.69 -3.41 -3.14
C ASP A 183 6.81 -2.48 -2.64
N TRP A 184 7.16 -2.53 -1.35
CA TRP A 184 8.05 -1.54 -0.72
C TRP A 184 9.50 -2.00 -0.55
N VAL A 185 9.75 -3.31 -0.57
CA VAL A 185 11.10 -3.87 -0.35
C VAL A 185 11.58 -4.65 -1.57
N VAL A 186 10.79 -5.60 -2.07
CA VAL A 186 11.22 -6.49 -3.14
C VAL A 186 11.23 -5.77 -4.48
N ARG A 187 10.12 -5.13 -4.84
CA ARG A 187 9.94 -4.43 -6.12
C ARG A 187 10.99 -3.34 -6.35
N PRO A 188 11.28 -2.42 -5.41
CA PRO A 188 12.31 -1.40 -5.62
C PRO A 188 13.70 -2.00 -5.83
N ARG A 189 14.02 -3.12 -5.15
CA ARG A 189 15.31 -3.81 -5.31
C ARG A 189 15.43 -4.53 -6.65
N LEU A 190 14.35 -5.15 -7.13
CA LEU A 190 14.35 -5.79 -8.44
C LEU A 190 14.50 -4.75 -9.56
N LEU A 191 13.82 -3.61 -9.46
CA LEU A 191 13.95 -2.52 -10.44
C LEU A 191 15.37 -1.89 -10.49
N GLN A 192 16.22 -2.15 -9.50
CA GLN A 192 17.63 -1.72 -9.52
C GLN A 192 18.53 -2.65 -10.34
N ILE A 193 18.07 -3.85 -10.66
CA ILE A 193 18.84 -4.82 -11.46
C ILE A 193 18.77 -4.40 -12.93
N SER A 194 19.93 -4.21 -13.54
CA SER A 194 20.02 -3.89 -14.98
C SER A 194 19.32 -4.96 -15.82
N GLY A 195 18.49 -4.51 -16.77
CA GLY A 195 17.70 -5.39 -17.65
C GLY A 195 16.27 -5.64 -17.17
N ILE A 196 15.89 -5.25 -15.94
CA ILE A 196 14.50 -5.32 -15.48
C ILE A 196 13.76 -4.03 -15.86
N ALA A 197 12.86 -4.13 -16.84
CA ALA A 197 12.05 -2.99 -17.30
C ALA A 197 10.86 -2.70 -16.36
N GLU A 198 10.22 -3.75 -15.85
CA GLU A 198 9.03 -3.63 -15.02
C GLU A 198 8.93 -4.77 -14.02
N VAL A 199 8.34 -4.47 -12.86
CA VAL A 199 7.98 -5.45 -11.84
C VAL A 199 6.54 -5.20 -11.43
N ILE A 200 5.68 -6.17 -11.73
CA ILE A 200 4.26 -6.19 -11.39
C ILE A 200 4.09 -7.16 -10.23
N VAL A 201 3.59 -6.65 -9.10
CA VAL A 201 3.22 -7.49 -7.97
C VAL A 201 1.77 -7.92 -8.17
N LEU A 202 1.51 -9.22 -8.07
CA LEU A 202 0.20 -9.85 -8.23
C LEU A 202 -0.22 -10.51 -6.92
N GLY A 203 -1.51 -10.48 -6.62
CA GLY A 203 -2.07 -11.04 -5.38
C GLY A 203 -1.79 -10.19 -4.13
N GLY A 204 -2.51 -10.54 -3.07
CA GLY A 204 -2.55 -9.79 -1.80
C GLY A 204 -3.23 -8.43 -1.94
N GLU A 205 -4.02 -8.04 -0.93
CA GLU A 205 -4.67 -6.74 -0.94
C GLU A 205 -3.69 -5.63 -0.55
N LYS A 206 -3.94 -4.43 -1.08
CA LYS A 206 -3.23 -3.23 -0.65
C LYS A 206 -3.81 -2.78 0.68
N LYS A 207 -2.92 -2.51 1.64
CA LYS A 207 -3.31 -1.96 2.92
C LYS A 207 -4.01 -0.62 2.72
N GLN A 208 -5.27 -0.56 3.16
CA GLN A 208 -6.11 0.63 3.13
C GLN A 208 -6.80 0.81 4.47
N TYR A 209 -7.03 2.07 4.85
CA TYR A 209 -7.81 2.41 6.02
C TYR A 209 -9.18 2.87 5.55
N GLN A 210 -10.22 2.14 5.93
CA GLN A 210 -11.60 2.46 5.59
C GLN A 210 -12.28 3.11 6.79
N VAL A 211 -12.94 4.24 6.55
CA VAL A 211 -13.80 4.90 7.54
C VAL A 211 -15.24 4.52 7.21
N ALA A 212 -15.75 3.49 7.88
CA ALA A 212 -17.14 3.10 7.77
C ALA A 212 -17.97 4.00 8.69
N VAL A 213 -18.86 4.80 8.10
CA VAL A 213 -19.68 5.77 8.83
C VAL A 213 -21.07 5.18 9.07
N ASP A 214 -21.57 5.30 10.30
CA ASP A 214 -22.95 4.91 10.65
C ASP A 214 -23.93 6.04 10.28
N PRO A 215 -24.89 5.79 9.36
CA PRO A 215 -25.88 6.80 8.97
C PRO A 215 -26.76 7.27 10.12
N THR A 216 -27.05 6.41 11.10
CA THR A 216 -27.88 6.75 12.27
C THR A 216 -27.15 7.76 13.16
N ALA A 217 -25.87 7.49 13.44
CA ALA A 217 -25.03 8.40 14.22
C ALA A 217 -24.88 9.77 13.52
N LEU A 218 -24.74 9.81 12.20
CA LEU A 218 -24.70 11.07 11.46
C LEU A 218 -25.95 11.93 11.69
N LEU A 219 -27.13 11.31 11.68
CA LEU A 219 -28.40 12.00 11.93
C LEU A 219 -28.50 12.49 13.38
N ASP A 220 -28.15 11.64 14.35
CA ASP A 220 -28.22 11.96 15.78
C ASP A 220 -27.32 13.14 16.16
N PHE A 221 -26.14 13.22 15.53
CA PHE A 221 -25.19 14.32 15.73
C PHE A 221 -25.38 15.50 14.77
N GLY A 222 -26.32 15.43 13.83
CA GLY A 222 -26.57 16.49 12.85
C GLY A 222 -25.40 16.75 11.88
N VAL A 223 -24.58 15.73 11.63
CA VAL A 223 -23.37 15.82 10.82
C VAL A 223 -23.61 15.19 9.44
N SER A 224 -23.14 15.86 8.38
CA SER A 224 -23.19 15.34 7.01
C SER A 224 -21.97 14.48 6.67
N LEU A 225 -22.14 13.53 5.75
CA LEU A 225 -21.02 12.73 5.22
C LEU A 225 -19.91 13.61 4.62
N LYS A 226 -20.28 14.74 4.00
CA LYS A 226 -19.32 15.70 3.46
C LYS A 226 -18.45 16.32 4.56
N GLN A 227 -19.03 16.66 5.72
CA GLN A 227 -18.25 17.17 6.85
C GLN A 227 -17.26 16.13 7.37
N VAL A 228 -17.66 14.84 7.42
CA VAL A 228 -16.73 13.75 7.76
C VAL A 228 -15.59 13.67 6.75
N GLU A 229 -15.89 13.70 5.44
CA GLU A 229 -14.85 13.69 4.40
C GLU A 229 -13.89 14.88 4.55
N ASP A 230 -14.42 16.09 4.70
CA ASP A 230 -13.64 17.32 4.85
C ASP A 230 -12.80 17.31 6.15
N ALA A 231 -13.31 16.71 7.22
CA ALA A 231 -12.59 16.55 8.48
C ALA A 231 -11.42 15.58 8.34
N VAL A 232 -11.64 14.41 7.72
CA VAL A 232 -10.57 13.42 7.46
C VAL A 232 -9.52 14.00 6.51
N ARG A 233 -9.95 14.71 5.45
CA ARG A 233 -9.04 15.34 4.48
C ARG A 233 -8.16 16.39 5.14
N ARG A 234 -8.73 17.30 5.94
CA ARG A 234 -7.97 18.36 6.63
C ARG A 234 -6.99 17.82 7.68
N ASN A 235 -7.34 16.72 8.34
CA ASN A 235 -6.49 16.05 9.34
C ASN A 235 -5.50 15.05 8.74
N ASN A 236 -5.33 15.00 7.41
CA ASN A 236 -4.34 14.16 6.75
C ASN A 236 -3.39 14.98 5.84
N LEU A 237 -3.22 16.27 6.15
CA LEU A 237 -2.34 17.19 5.42
C LEU A 237 -1.06 17.47 6.21
N ASN A 238 0.09 17.41 5.54
CA ASN A 238 1.35 17.93 6.07
C ASN A 238 1.51 19.38 5.63
N ALA A 239 1.81 20.29 6.56
CA ALA A 239 2.09 21.69 6.26
C ALA A 239 3.54 22.04 6.64
N SER A 240 4.19 22.86 5.81
CA SER A 240 5.50 23.43 6.14
C SER A 240 5.28 24.66 7.02
N GLY A 241 5.90 24.69 8.20
CA GLY A 241 5.83 25.82 9.14
C GLY A 241 6.90 26.88 8.91
N GLY A 242 7.66 26.79 7.81
CA GLY A 242 8.78 27.69 7.52
C GLY A 242 10.05 27.31 8.28
N TYR A 243 10.86 28.30 8.66
CA TYR A 243 12.07 28.12 9.45
C TYR A 243 12.08 29.13 10.60
N THR A 244 12.61 28.73 11.75
CA THR A 244 13.00 29.67 12.81
C THR A 244 14.51 29.85 12.79
N LEU A 245 14.96 31.09 12.97
CA LEU A 245 16.37 31.45 13.09
C LEU A 245 16.68 31.57 14.58
N GLU A 246 17.43 30.61 15.11
CA GLU A 246 17.90 30.64 16.50
C GLU A 246 19.44 30.79 16.46
N GLY A 247 19.92 32.02 16.65
CA GLY A 247 21.34 32.35 16.46
C GLY A 247 21.78 32.26 14.99
N GLN A 248 22.79 31.42 14.70
CA GLN A 248 23.28 31.13 13.34
C GLN A 248 22.71 29.83 12.75
N GLN A 249 21.69 29.21 13.36
CA GLN A 249 21.10 27.97 12.87
C GLN A 249 19.65 28.18 12.40
N GLU A 250 19.40 27.82 11.14
CA GLU A 250 18.04 27.69 10.60
C GLU A 250 17.45 26.34 11.02
N ARG A 251 16.36 26.38 11.78
CA ARG A 251 15.59 25.20 12.16
C ARG A 251 14.28 25.16 11.36
N PRO A 252 14.11 24.19 10.43
CA PRO A 252 12.86 24.06 9.69
C PRO A 252 11.73 23.62 10.64
N ILE A 253 10.62 24.34 10.61
CA ILE A 253 9.39 23.99 11.32
C ILE A 253 8.55 23.15 10.37
N ARG A 254 8.10 21.98 10.82
CA ARG A 254 7.20 21.10 10.07
C ARG A 254 5.98 20.79 10.91
N VAL A 255 4.80 21.01 10.35
CA VAL A 255 3.53 20.57 10.91
C VAL A 255 3.17 19.24 10.26
N ILE A 256 3.29 18.17 11.02
CA ILE A 256 2.96 16.83 10.56
C ILE A 256 1.49 16.57 10.90
N GLY A 257 0.64 16.52 9.87
CA GLY A 257 -0.75 16.08 10.00
C GLY A 257 -1.00 14.74 9.30
N ARG A 258 -0.01 14.15 8.62
CA ARG A 258 -0.14 12.82 8.05
C ARG A 258 -0.17 11.77 9.15
N LEU A 259 -1.17 10.91 9.10
CA LEU A 259 -1.27 9.73 9.96
C LEU A 259 0.00 8.88 9.81
N GLY A 260 0.63 8.51 10.92
CA GLY A 260 1.95 7.88 10.96
C GLY A 260 2.02 6.50 10.27
N PRO A 261 3.20 5.85 10.22
CA PRO A 261 3.33 4.52 9.59
C PRO A 261 2.71 3.39 10.43
N GLU A 262 2.57 3.60 11.74
CA GLU A 262 2.15 2.58 12.70
C GLU A 262 0.63 2.37 12.67
N PRO A 263 0.13 1.17 12.29
CA PRO A 263 -1.30 0.93 12.18
C PRO A 263 -2.12 1.24 13.45
N PRO A 264 -1.69 0.87 14.67
CA PRO A 264 -2.43 1.22 15.89
C PRO A 264 -2.55 2.73 16.09
N GLN A 265 -1.49 3.47 15.77
CA GLN A 265 -1.45 4.93 15.89
C GLN A 265 -2.39 5.58 14.88
N VAL A 266 -2.35 5.14 13.61
CA VAL A 266 -3.26 5.62 12.56
C VAL A 266 -4.71 5.45 12.94
N LEU A 267 -5.09 4.28 13.45
CA LEU A 267 -6.46 4.00 13.87
C LEU A 267 -6.87 4.85 15.08
N ALA A 268 -5.97 5.03 16.05
CA ALA A 268 -6.22 5.89 17.21
C ALA A 268 -6.38 7.36 16.80
N ASP A 269 -5.58 7.83 15.84
CA ASP A 269 -5.62 9.21 15.37
C ASP A 269 -6.85 9.47 14.50
N LEU A 270 -7.22 8.54 13.61
CA LEU A 270 -8.47 8.62 12.84
C LEU A 270 -9.70 8.74 13.74
N ARG A 271 -9.72 8.03 14.88
CA ARG A 271 -10.80 8.11 15.88
C ARG A 271 -10.85 9.42 16.66
N LYS A 272 -9.77 10.20 16.66
CA LYS A 272 -9.69 11.49 17.35
C LYS A 272 -10.00 12.68 16.44
N ILE A 273 -10.21 12.43 15.14
CA ILE A 273 -10.56 13.48 14.19
C ILE A 273 -11.94 14.02 14.57
N SER A 274 -11.98 15.28 15.00
CA SER A 274 -13.25 15.97 15.20
C SER A 274 -13.82 16.40 13.85
N VAL A 275 -15.09 16.07 13.66
CA VAL A 275 -15.87 16.37 12.47
C VAL A 275 -16.56 17.72 12.58
N ASP A 276 -17.05 18.07 13.77
CA ASP A 276 -17.62 19.39 14.05
C ASP A 276 -17.23 19.88 15.45
N ALA A 277 -16.88 21.17 15.53
CA ALA A 277 -16.50 21.87 16.76
C ALA A 277 -17.45 23.04 17.10
N SER A 278 -18.59 23.13 16.40
CA SER A 278 -19.53 24.26 16.53
C SER A 278 -20.39 24.23 17.81
N GLY A 279 -20.41 23.11 18.55
CA GLY A 279 -21.15 22.93 19.81
C GLY A 279 -20.29 22.91 21.09
N GLN A 280 -20.91 22.74 22.26
CA GLN A 280 -20.21 22.64 23.57
C GLN A 280 -19.32 21.38 23.70
N ARG A 281 -19.46 20.40 22.79
CA ARG A 281 -18.62 19.21 22.70
C ARG A 281 -18.23 18.96 21.24
N PRO A 282 -16.93 18.77 20.95
CA PRO A 282 -16.49 18.30 19.63
C PRO A 282 -17.10 16.93 19.34
N VAL A 283 -17.61 16.76 18.12
CA VAL A 283 -18.11 15.49 17.56
C VAL A 283 -17.02 14.89 16.68
#